data_AF-A0A535IVM6-F1
#
_entry.id   AF-A0A535IVM6-F1
#
_cell.length_a   1.000
_cell.length_b   1.000
_cell.length_c   1.000
_cell.angle_alpha   90.00
_cell.angle_beta   90.00
_cell.angle_gamma   90.00
#
_symmetry.space_group_name_H-M   'P 1'
#
loop_
_entity.id
_entity.type
_entity.pdbx_description
1 polymer ?
#
loop_
_entity_poly.entity_id
_entity_poly.type
_entity_poly.pdbx_seq_one_letter_code
_entity_poly.pdbx_strand_id
1 'polypeptide(L)' 'MSKVTCQISISLDGFVAGPNQSLANPIGEGGMRLHEWVFTTASWRE' A
#
# COMPACT_ATOMS: atom_id res chain seq x y z
N MET A 1 3.42 25.66 -15.26
CA MET A 1 4.01 24.33 -15.01
C MET A 1 2.92 23.40 -14.50
N SER A 2 2.95 22.11 -14.86
CA SER A 2 2.06 21.09 -14.31
C SER A 2 2.45 20.72 -12.87
N LYS A 3 1.47 20.29 -12.06
CA LYS A 3 1.68 19.85 -10.67
C LYS A 3 1.97 18.35 -10.65
N VAL A 4 3.04 17.94 -9.96
CA VAL A 4 3.33 16.52 -9.70
C VAL A 4 2.71 16.15 -8.35
N THR A 5 1.95 15.05 -8.30
CA THR A 5 1.29 14.55 -7.09
C THR A 5 1.56 13.07 -6.88
N CYS A 6 1.56 12.61 -5.63
CA CYS A 6 1.70 11.21 -5.25
C CYS A 6 0.68 10.88 -4.14
N GLN A 7 0.09 9.69 -4.18
CA GLN A 7 -0.77 9.14 -3.12
C GLN A 7 -0.27 7.75 -2.76
N ILE A 8 0.02 7.55 -1.47
CA ILE A 8 0.52 6.29 -0.91
C ILE A 8 -0.11 6.06 0.45
N SER A 9 -0.22 4.78 0.85
CA SER A 9 -0.55 4.40 2.22
C SER A 9 0.74 4.19 3.01
N ILE A 10 0.75 4.58 4.28
CA ILE A 10 1.91 4.46 5.16
C ILE A 10 1.46 3.99 6.54
N SER A 11 2.25 3.14 7.18
CA SER A 11 2.02 2.70 8.55
C SER A 11 2.34 3.82 9.56
N LEU A 12 1.88 3.67 10.80
CA LEU A 12 2.13 4.65 11.87
C LEU A 12 3.63 4.83 12.18
N ASP A 13 4.41 3.77 12.01
CA ASP A 13 5.86 3.74 12.19
C ASP A 13 6.65 4.15 10.91
N GLY A 14 5.96 4.61 9.86
CA GLY A 14 6.60 5.29 8.73
C GLY A 14 7.01 4.40 7.55
N PHE A 15 6.41 3.22 7.39
CA PHE A 15 6.73 2.27 6.32
C PHE A 15 5.62 2.18 5.27
N VAL A 16 6.02 2.06 4.01
CA VAL A 16 5.11 1.91 2.85
C VAL A 16 5.01 0.46 2.36
N ALA A 17 5.78 -0.44 2.97
CA ALA A 17 5.81 -1.88 2.74
C ALA A 17 6.06 -2.59 4.07
N GLY A 18 5.72 -3.88 4.15
CA GLY A 18 6.06 -4.70 5.31
C GLY A 18 7.56 -5.03 5.38
N PRO A 19 8.06 -5.48 6.54
CA PRO A 19 9.43 -6.00 6.65
C PRO A 19 9.65 -7.26 5.79
N ASN A 20 10.91 -7.68 5.63
CA ASN A 20 11.28 -8.94 4.96
C ASN A 20 10.77 -9.07 3.51
N GLN A 21 10.81 -7.98 2.73
CA GLN A 21 10.48 -8.02 1.30
C GLN A 21 11.36 -9.02 0.55
N SER A 22 10.73 -9.82 -0.32
CA SER A 22 11.41 -10.79 -1.18
C SER A 22 10.61 -11.03 -2.45
N LEU A 23 11.15 -11.80 -3.39
CA LEU A 23 10.38 -12.18 -4.59
C LEU A 23 9.14 -13.03 -4.25
N ALA A 24 9.20 -13.81 -3.17
CA ALA A 24 8.06 -14.58 -2.68
C ALA A 24 7.06 -13.72 -1.91
N ASN A 25 7.52 -12.61 -1.31
CA ASN A 25 6.69 -11.67 -0.57
C ASN A 25 7.00 -10.22 -0.99
N PRO A 26 6.49 -9.78 -2.16
CA PRO A 26 6.94 -8.55 -2.79
C PRO A 26 6.58 -7.29 -2.01
N ILE A 27 5.47 -7.31 -1.27
CA ILE A 27 5.04 -6.17 -0.45
C ILE A 27 5.52 -6.26 1.01
N GLY A 28 6.26 -7.30 1.36
CA GLY A 28 6.74 -7.55 2.71
C GLY A 28 5.67 -8.14 3.63
N GLU A 29 6.10 -8.69 4.74
CA GLU A 29 5.24 -9.40 5.69
C GLU A 29 4.21 -8.45 6.29
N GLY A 30 2.92 -8.77 6.13
CA GLY A 30 1.84 -7.89 6.58
C GLY A 30 1.66 -6.59 5.76
N GLY A 31 2.43 -6.36 4.69
CA GLY A 31 2.35 -5.13 3.88
C GLY A 31 0.99 -4.93 3.19
N MET A 32 0.25 -6.01 2.96
CA MET A 32 -1.13 -5.95 2.44
C MET A 32 -2.09 -5.18 3.35
N ARG A 33 -1.83 -5.11 4.67
CA ARG A 33 -2.70 -4.37 5.61
C ARG A 33 -2.82 -2.89 5.29
N LEU A 34 -1.78 -2.30 4.69
CA LEU A 34 -1.80 -0.92 4.21
C LEU A 34 -2.78 -0.70 3.05
N HIS A 35 -3.16 -1.78 2.35
CA HIS A 35 -3.96 -1.76 1.13
C HIS A 35 -5.37 -2.34 1.34
N GLU A 36 -5.64 -3.02 2.46
CA GLU A 36 -6.94 -3.67 2.73
C GLU A 36 -8.14 -2.74 2.54
N TRP A 37 -8.00 -1.46 2.90
CA TRP A 37 -9.05 -0.46 2.73
C TRP A 37 -9.51 -0.33 1.28
N VAL A 38 -8.61 -0.47 0.29
CA VAL A 38 -8.92 -0.25 -1.13
C VAL A 38 -9.96 -1.25 -1.64
N PHE A 39 -9.87 -2.49 -1.16
CA PHE A 39 -10.77 -3.58 -1.54
C PHE A 39 -12.20 -3.37 -1.05
N THR A 40 -12.39 -2.49 -0.07
CA THR A 40 -13.72 -2.16 0.47
C THR A 40 -14.37 -0.95 -0.20
N THR A 41 -13.68 -0.29 -1.12
CA THR A 41 -14.25 0.84 -1.88
C THR A 41 -15.28 0.35 -2.89
N ALA A 42 -16.28 1.18 -3.22
CA ALA A 42 -17.27 0.85 -4.25
C ALA A 42 -16.57 0.61 -5.61
N SER A 43 -15.64 1.50 -5.96
CA SER A 43 -14.84 1.45 -7.19
C SER A 43 -14.00 0.19 -7.38
N TRP A 44 -13.65 -0.54 -6.32
CA TRP A 44 -12.88 -1.79 -6.42
C TRP A 44 -13.75 -3.02 -6.62
N ARG A 45 -15.06 -2.93 -6.31
CA ARG A 45 -16.00 -4.06 -6.38
C ARG A 45 -16.79 -4.13 -7.69
N GLU A 46 -16.60 -3.17 -8.57
CA GLU A 46 -17.16 -3.12 -9.94
C GLU A 46 -16.23 -3.85 -10.92
#